data_AF-A0A952PLG8-F1
#
_entry.id   AF-A0A952PLG8-F1
#
_cell.length_a   1.000
_cell.length_b   1.000
_cell.length_c   1.000
_cell.angle_alpha   90.00
_cell.angle_beta   90.00
_cell.angle_gamma   90.00
#
_symmetry.space_group_name_H-M   'P 1'
#
loop_
_entity.id
_entity.type
_entity.pdbx_description
1 polymer ?
#
loop_
_entity_poly.entity_id
_entity_poly.type
_entity_poly.pdbx_seq_one_letter_code
_entity_poly.pdbx_strand_id
1 'polypeptide(L)'
;MQYTDGWLTAWATLLYAGTFLAGIWVAARCGIRALFASIVVGLVGGYIRFALPAAPLSALALFTMAGLHLAAGVWLGLLLNRGKNSKAV
;
A
#
# COMPACT_ATOMS: atom_id res chain seq x y z
N MET A 1 -13.38 -25.31 6.91
CA MET A 1 -12.77 -24.84 5.64
C MET A 1 -13.57 -23.63 5.20
N GLN A 2 -13.05 -22.43 5.44
CA GLN A 2 -13.75 -21.18 5.12
C GLN A 2 -13.57 -20.96 3.61
N TYR A 3 -14.62 -21.22 2.83
CA TYR A 3 -14.67 -20.74 1.46
C TYR A 3 -14.62 -19.22 1.53
N THR A 4 -13.48 -18.64 1.16
CA THR A 4 -13.39 -17.19 0.95
C THR A 4 -14.36 -16.88 -0.18
N ASP A 5 -15.45 -16.18 0.12
CA ASP A 5 -16.44 -15.80 -0.90
C ASP A 5 -15.70 -15.13 -2.06
N GLY A 6 -15.84 -15.69 -3.27
CA GLY A 6 -15.14 -15.17 -4.46
C GLY A 6 -15.42 -13.69 -4.68
N TRP A 7 -16.61 -13.23 -4.28
CA TRP A 7 -17.01 -11.84 -4.22
C TRP A 7 -16.11 -10.98 -3.32
N LEU A 8 -15.85 -11.43 -2.09
CA LEU A 8 -15.06 -10.68 -1.11
C LEU A 8 -13.58 -10.63 -1.52
N THR A 9 -13.09 -11.70 -2.16
CA THR A 9 -11.75 -11.76 -2.75
C THR A 9 -11.61 -10.80 -3.94
N ALA A 10 -12.61 -10.71 -4.80
CA ALA A 10 -12.63 -9.78 -5.93
C ALA A 10 -12.60 -8.32 -5.45
N TRP A 11 -13.40 -7.97 -4.45
CA TRP A 11 -13.38 -6.64 -3.83
C TRP A 11 -12.05 -6.30 -3.18
N ALA A 12 -11.46 -7.23 -2.43
CA ALA A 12 -10.14 -7.02 -1.84
C ALA A 12 -9.08 -6.79 -2.92
N THR A 13 -9.13 -7.52 -4.03
CA THR A 13 -8.19 -7.38 -5.15
C THR A 13 -8.31 -6.00 -5.81
N LEU A 14 -9.54 -5.53 -6.08
CA LEU A 14 -9.78 -4.20 -6.64
C LEU A 14 -9.31 -3.09 -5.69
N LEU A 15 -9.55 -3.25 -4.39
CA LEU A 15 -9.08 -2.32 -3.36
C LEU A 15 -7.54 -2.25 -3.33
N TYR A 16 -6.86 -3.39 -3.40
CA TYR A 16 -5.40 -3.47 -3.40
C TYR A 16 -4.79 -2.89 -4.68
N ALA A 17 -5.38 -3.17 -5.83
CA ALA A 17 -4.96 -2.57 -7.09
C ALA A 17 -5.16 -1.05 -7.09
N GLY A 18 -6.31 -0.58 -6.59
CA GLY A 18 -6.63 0.85 -6.50
C GLY A 18 -5.70 1.60 -5.56
N THR A 19 -5.44 1.05 -4.37
CA THR A 19 -4.48 1.65 -3.42
C THR A 19 -3.06 1.64 -3.95
N PHE A 20 -2.63 0.59 -4.64
CA PHE A 20 -1.32 0.55 -5.28
C PHE A 20 -1.16 1.63 -6.36
N LEU A 21 -2.13 1.79 -7.26
CA LEU A 21 -2.12 2.83 -8.29
C LEU A 21 -2.18 4.24 -7.69
N ALA A 22 -3.00 4.44 -6.64
CA ALA A 22 -3.03 5.69 -5.88
C ALA A 22 -1.66 6.00 -5.29
N GLY A 23 -0.94 4.99 -4.79
CA GLY A 23 0.41 5.14 -4.26
C GLY A 23 1.39 5.65 -5.31
N ILE A 24 1.38 5.04 -6.50
CA ILE A 24 2.19 5.48 -7.65
C ILE A 24 1.85 6.94 -8.01
N TRP A 25 0.56 7.27 -8.07
CA TRP A 25 0.10 8.62 -8.40
C TRP A 25 0.55 9.66 -7.36
N VAL A 26 0.44 9.34 -6.06
CA VAL A 26 0.91 10.21 -4.96
C VAL A 26 2.42 10.41 -5.05
N ALA A 27 3.20 9.36 -5.33
CA ALA A 27 4.64 9.48 -5.54
C ALA A 27 4.98 10.38 -6.74
N ALA A 28 4.17 10.33 -7.81
CA ALA A 28 4.34 11.18 -8.99
C ALA A 28 4.03 12.67 -8.73
N ARG A 29 3.11 12.98 -7.82
CA ARG A 29 2.72 14.36 -7.49
C ARG A 29 3.53 14.97 -6.34
N CYS A 30 3.80 14.20 -5.30
CA CYS A 30 4.38 14.69 -4.06
C CYS A 30 5.88 14.38 -3.93
N GLY A 31 6.44 13.57 -4.82
CA GLY A 31 7.86 13.21 -4.83
C GLY A 31 8.32 12.68 -3.48
N ILE A 32 9.51 13.10 -3.04
CA ILE A 32 10.15 12.58 -1.82
C ILE A 32 9.31 12.79 -0.53
N ARG A 33 8.38 13.74 -0.50
CA ARG A 33 7.47 13.92 0.65
C ARG A 33 6.55 12.73 0.85
N ALA A 34 6.20 12.01 -0.22
CA ALA A 34 5.41 10.79 -0.15
C ALA A 34 6.16 9.63 0.49
N LEU A 35 7.51 9.64 0.48
CA LEU A 35 8.34 8.58 1.05
C LEU A 35 8.15 8.46 2.56
N PHE A 36 8.16 9.59 3.27
CA PHE A 36 8.00 9.57 4.73
C PHE A 36 6.61 9.05 5.11
N ALA A 37 5.57 9.52 4.42
CA ALA A 37 4.20 9.05 4.63
C ALA A 37 4.06 7.54 4.35
N SER A 38 4.69 7.01 3.29
CA SER A 38 4.61 5.59 2.97
C SER A 38 5.35 4.70 3.98
N ILE A 39 6.46 5.18 4.55
CA ILE A 39 7.16 4.48 5.64
C ILE A 39 6.27 4.38 6.88
N VAL A 40 5.63 5.49 7.29
CA VAL A 40 4.72 5.50 8.45
C VAL A 40 3.56 4.54 8.23
N VAL A 41 2.90 4.61 7.06
CA VAL A 41 1.79 3.72 6.71
C VAL A 41 2.23 2.25 6.68
N GLY A 42 3.43 1.97 6.14
CA GLY A 42 3.98 0.62 6.08
C GLY A 42 4.28 0.03 7.47
N LEU A 43 4.88 0.83 8.36
CA LEU A 43 5.20 0.43 9.73
C LEU A 43 3.93 0.19 10.56
N VAL A 44 2.96 1.11 10.50
CA VAL A 44 1.69 0.98 11.23
C VAL A 44 0.89 -0.20 10.69
N GLY A 45 0.77 -0.33 9.36
CA GLY A 45 0.08 -1.45 8.72
C GLY A 45 0.71 -2.81 9.04
N GLY A 46 2.05 -2.89 8.99
CA GLY A 46 2.80 -4.08 9.36
C GLY A 46 2.66 -4.44 10.84
N TYR A 47 2.78 -3.46 11.74
CA TYR A 47 2.59 -3.68 13.18
C TYR A 47 1.19 -4.21 13.48
N ILE A 48 0.14 -3.58 12.94
CA ILE A 48 -1.23 -4.03 13.19
C ILE A 48 -1.45 -5.43 12.62
N ARG A 49 -0.85 -5.75 11.46
CA ARG A 49 -1.03 -7.06 10.82
C ARG A 49 -0.30 -8.19 11.54
N PHE A 50 0.91 -7.94 12.04
CA PHE A 50 1.81 -8.98 12.56
C PHE A 50 1.95 -9.00 14.09
N ALA A 51 1.69 -7.89 14.79
CA ALA A 51 1.86 -7.80 16.24
C ALA A 51 0.55 -7.99 17.04
N LEU A 52 -0.62 -7.73 16.44
CA LEU A 52 -1.91 -8.05 17.05
C LEU A 52 -2.31 -9.50 16.72
N PRO A 53 -2.89 -10.26 17.67
CA PRO A 53 -3.36 -11.61 17.41
C PRO A 53 -4.34 -11.59 16.23
N ALA A 54 -3.91 -12.23 15.14
CA ALA A 54 -4.52 -12.07 13.84
C ALA A 54 -5.96 -12.59 13.83
N ALA A 55 -6.94 -11.69 13.87
CA ALA A 55 -8.31 -12.01 13.52
C ALA A 55 -8.33 -12.38 12.02
N PRO A 56 -8.69 -13.62 11.64
CA PRO A 56 -8.71 -14.04 10.25
C PRO A 56 -9.82 -13.26 9.53
N LEU A 57 -9.49 -12.62 8.39
CA LEU A 57 -10.44 -11.94 7.50
C LEU A 57 -11.30 -10.85 8.17
N SER A 58 -10.74 -10.08 9.10
CA SER A 58 -11.40 -8.85 9.60
C SER A 58 -11.18 -7.68 8.65
N ALA A 59 -12.10 -6.69 8.65
CA ALA A 59 -11.93 -5.45 7.87
C ALA A 59 -10.58 -4.77 8.15
N LEU A 60 -10.08 -4.88 9.38
CA LEU A 60 -8.76 -4.39 9.78
C LEU A 60 -7.62 -5.03 8.98
N ALA A 61 -7.70 -6.33 8.70
CA ALA A 61 -6.72 -7.03 7.86
C ALA A 61 -6.74 -6.52 6.41
N LEU A 62 -7.93 -6.22 5.86
CA LEU A 62 -8.06 -5.64 4.52
C LEU A 62 -7.48 -4.22 4.47
N PHE A 63 -7.78 -3.37 5.46
CA PHE A 63 -7.27 -2.00 5.51
C PHE A 63 -5.74 -1.95 5.71
N THR A 64 -5.19 -2.81 6.56
CA THR A 64 -3.73 -2.89 6.76
C THR A 64 -3.01 -3.36 5.50
N MET A 65 -3.54 -4.37 4.80
CA MET A 65 -2.98 -4.82 3.52
C MET A 65 -3.12 -3.74 2.43
N ALA A 66 -4.23 -3.01 2.37
CA ALA A 66 -4.41 -1.90 1.45
C ALA A 66 -3.40 -0.76 1.70
N GLY A 67 -3.12 -0.45 2.97
CA GLY A 67 -2.06 0.49 3.36
C GLY A 67 -0.67 0.04 2.90
N LEU A 68 -0.36 -1.26 3.03
CA LEU A 68 0.89 -1.84 2.53
C LEU A 68 1.00 -1.76 1.00
N HIS A 69 -0.10 -1.97 0.27
CA HIS A 69 -0.15 -1.82 -1.19
C HIS A 69 0.04 -0.36 -1.62
N LEU A 70 -0.59 0.58 -0.92
CA LEU A 70 -0.37 2.01 -1.12
C LEU A 70 1.11 2.35 -0.93
N ALA A 71 1.73 1.89 0.16
CA ALA A 71 3.14 2.12 0.41
C ALA A 71 4.01 1.53 -0.70
N ALA A 72 3.81 0.28 -1.08
CA ALA A 72 4.53 -0.36 -2.18
C ALA A 72 4.39 0.42 -3.50
N GLY A 73 3.18 0.90 -3.81
CA GLY A 73 2.92 1.76 -4.97
C GLY A 73 3.69 3.08 -4.92
N VAL A 74 3.76 3.73 -3.75
CA VAL A 74 4.58 4.95 -3.57
C VAL A 74 6.05 4.65 -3.83
N TRP A 75 6.60 3.58 -3.27
CA TRP A 75 7.99 3.21 -3.47
C TRP A 75 8.31 2.92 -4.95
N LEU A 76 7.42 2.19 -5.64
CA LEU A 76 7.56 1.96 -7.08
C LEU A 76 7.47 3.28 -7.87
N GLY A 77 6.50 4.14 -7.57
CA GLY A 77 6.36 5.43 -8.24
C GLY A 77 7.58 6.34 -8.03
N LEU A 78 8.20 6.31 -6.85
CA LEU A 78 9.45 7.02 -6.57
C LEU A 78 10.63 6.41 -7.34
N LEU A 79 10.72 5.07 -7.42
CA LEU A 79 11.74 4.38 -8.20
C LEU A 79 11.65 4.75 -9.68
N LEU A 80 10.45 4.73 -10.25
CA LEU A 80 10.20 5.13 -11.64
C LEU A 80 10.50 6.61 -11.89
N ASN A 81 10.33 7.47 -10.88
CA ASN A 81 10.67 8.89 -10.95
C ASN A 81 12.14 9.21 -10.66
N ARG A 82 12.98 8.25 -10.23
CA ARG A 82 14.41 8.52 -10.00
C ARG A 82 15.10 9.02 -11.26
N GLY A 83 14.76 8.49 -12.44
CA GLY A 83 15.34 8.96 -13.71
C GLY A 83 15.03 10.42 -14.07
N LYS A 84 13.95 11.00 -13.51
CA LYS A 84 13.60 12.43 -13.68
C LYS A 84 14.19 13.32 -12.59
N ASN A 85 14.40 12.77 -11.38
CA ASN A 85 15.02 13.50 -10.25
C ASN A 85 16.56 13.46 -10.26
N SER A 86 17.19 12.55 -11.02
CA SER A 86 18.65 12.51 -11.23
C SER A 86 19.17 13.55 -12.24
N LYS A 87 18.31 14.44 -12.76
CA LYS A 87 18.75 15.63 -13.51
C LYS A 87 18.57 16.86 -12.64
N ALA A 88 19.46 17.02 -11.67
CA ALA A 88 19.78 18.33 -11.10
C ALA A 88 21.22 18.29 -10.58
N VAL A 89 22.05 19.13 -11.20
CA VAL A 89 23.48 19.38 -11.00
C VAL A 89 24.41 18.43 -11.75
#